data_AF-E3N5I9-F1
#
_entry.id   AF-E3N5I9-F1
#
_cell.length_a   1.000
_cell.length_b   1.000
_cell.length_c   1.000
_cell.angle_alpha   90.00
_cell.angle_beta   90.00
_cell.angle_gamma   90.00
#
_symmetry.space_group_name_H-M   'P 1'
#
loop_
_entity.id
_entity.type
_entity.pdbx_description
1 polymer ?
#
loop_
_entity_poly.entity_id
_entity_poly.type
_entity_poly.pdbx_seq_one_letter_code
_entity_poly.pdbx_strand_id
1 'polypeptide(L)'
;MNYLLFFLLISLVNCKGCKDQCECPDLLDRLNWPERSDILYTEEAGCFRNITCLTYKWSWVRFNYNETEITRPVNATYWGVAETIDTTKPAEPQKSIVNLFEFFGMICENNDWYITKYPYGFSYVQSNGTGTYVYLMKNNNEELDGKKSKILVWNCMPPSWCECPGLLDKFKGDDNSSVLYTEEDGCVINITCKASYNSTFVGFNFTDSEIPRPADIADNYGAALTVGDQQPNLSDINLFEYFGMICENQEWYITKYPSGVRYGNATGVFVIGSNGEFDGKKTKINYFSCVTPPK
;
A
#
# COMPACT_ATOMS: atom_id res chain seq x y z
N MET A 1 6.16 -55.29 -36.61
CA MET A 1 6.41 -54.91 -35.20
C MET A 1 7.43 -53.77 -35.22
N ASN A 2 7.16 -52.67 -34.48
CA ASN A 2 8.09 -51.57 -34.18
C ASN A 2 8.39 -50.44 -35.19
N TYR A 3 7.37 -49.84 -35.83
CA TYR A 3 7.51 -48.46 -36.34
C TYR A 3 6.67 -47.41 -35.59
N LEU A 4 5.61 -47.84 -34.89
CA LEU A 4 4.81 -46.96 -34.02
C LEU A 4 5.53 -46.57 -32.72
N LEU A 5 6.48 -47.39 -32.25
CA LEU A 5 7.27 -47.09 -31.05
C LEU A 5 8.36 -46.05 -31.30
N PHE A 6 8.76 -45.81 -32.56
CA PHE A 6 9.79 -44.83 -32.88
C PHE A 6 9.25 -43.39 -32.94
N PHE A 7 7.99 -43.20 -33.36
CA PHE A 7 7.33 -41.90 -33.33
C PHE A 7 6.94 -41.44 -31.91
N LEU A 8 6.63 -42.38 -31.00
CA LEU A 8 6.36 -42.08 -29.58
C LEU A 8 7.64 -41.79 -28.76
N LEU A 9 8.82 -42.14 -29.27
CA LEU A 9 10.11 -41.80 -28.66
C LEU A 9 10.66 -40.45 -29.13
N ILE A 10 10.15 -39.89 -30.24
CA ILE A 10 10.55 -38.57 -30.76
C ILE A 10 9.67 -37.43 -30.17
N SER A 11 8.52 -37.72 -29.58
CA SER A 11 7.82 -36.75 -28.70
C SER A 11 8.49 -36.58 -27.33
N LEU A 12 9.48 -37.43 -27.02
CA LEU A 12 10.43 -37.31 -25.90
C LEU A 12 11.78 -36.73 -26.37
N VAL A 13 11.76 -35.87 -27.40
CA VAL A 13 12.85 -34.91 -27.61
C VAL A 13 12.90 -33.99 -26.40
N ASN A 14 13.63 -34.48 -25.40
CA ASN A 14 14.43 -33.74 -24.48
C ASN A 14 14.69 -32.34 -25.04
N CYS A 15 14.04 -31.33 -24.47
CA CYS A 15 14.57 -29.98 -24.49
C CYS A 15 15.86 -29.95 -23.65
N LYS A 16 16.90 -30.64 -24.11
CA LYS A 16 18.29 -30.49 -23.67
C LYS A 16 18.74 -29.11 -24.16
N GLY A 17 18.24 -28.06 -23.52
CA GLY A 17 18.39 -26.68 -23.97
C GLY A 17 17.27 -25.73 -23.56
N CYS A 18 16.21 -26.20 -22.88
CA CYS A 18 15.31 -25.30 -22.16
C CYS A 18 16.11 -24.78 -20.97
N LYS A 19 16.79 -23.66 -21.19
CA LYS A 19 17.40 -22.89 -20.13
C LYS A 19 16.22 -22.33 -19.33
N ASP A 20 15.76 -23.07 -18.32
CA ASP A 20 14.67 -22.65 -17.43
C ASP A 20 15.08 -21.45 -16.54
N GLN A 21 16.23 -20.83 -16.80
CA GLN A 21 16.58 -19.54 -16.24
C GLN A 21 16.01 -18.44 -17.14
N CYS A 22 14.91 -17.88 -16.70
CA CYS A 22 14.44 -16.60 -17.18
C CYS A 22 15.57 -15.58 -16.96
N GLU A 23 16.06 -14.96 -18.03
CA GLU A 23 17.23 -14.06 -18.01
C GLU A 23 16.93 -12.70 -17.37
N CYS A 24 15.84 -12.59 -16.62
CA CYS A 24 15.32 -11.36 -16.06
C CYS A 24 15.76 -11.22 -14.60
N PRO A 25 16.02 -10.00 -14.13
CA PRO A 25 16.29 -9.78 -12.73
C PRO A 25 15.04 -10.10 -11.90
N ASP A 26 15.22 -10.36 -10.62
CA ASP A 26 14.11 -10.59 -9.71
C ASP A 26 13.22 -9.33 -9.64
N LEU A 27 11.96 -9.45 -10.07
CA LEU A 27 11.03 -8.32 -10.05
C LEU A 27 10.75 -7.83 -8.62
N LEU A 28 10.88 -8.72 -7.63
CA LEU A 28 10.70 -8.40 -6.22
C LEU A 28 11.79 -7.44 -5.70
N ASP A 29 12.92 -7.29 -6.40
CA ASP A 29 13.93 -6.26 -6.06
C ASP A 29 13.42 -4.84 -6.34
N ARG A 30 12.35 -4.70 -7.14
CA ARG A 30 11.66 -3.43 -7.41
C ARG A 30 10.41 -3.24 -6.55
N LEU A 31 10.14 -4.16 -5.63
CA LEU A 31 9.01 -4.05 -4.71
C LEU A 31 9.28 -2.95 -3.68
N ASN A 32 8.35 -2.01 -3.55
CA ASN A 32 8.41 -0.97 -2.52
C ASN A 32 7.54 -1.29 -1.30
N TRP A 33 6.39 -1.96 -1.49
CA TRP A 33 5.51 -2.42 -0.40
C TRP A 33 4.50 -3.46 -0.92
N PRO A 34 4.14 -4.52 -0.15
CA PRO A 34 4.47 -4.84 1.24
C PRO A 34 5.84 -5.51 1.37
N GLU A 35 6.10 -6.16 2.50
CA GLU A 35 7.25 -7.04 2.64
C GLU A 35 7.18 -8.18 1.62
N ARG A 36 8.36 -8.63 1.18
CA ARG A 36 8.48 -9.66 0.14
C ARG A 36 7.78 -10.97 0.51
N SER A 37 7.71 -11.31 1.80
CA SER A 37 7.02 -12.50 2.32
C SER A 37 5.50 -12.45 2.16
N ASP A 38 4.93 -11.25 2.08
CA ASP A 38 3.49 -11.05 2.08
C ASP A 38 2.90 -11.03 0.66
N ILE A 39 3.78 -11.08 -0.35
CA ILE A 39 3.38 -11.10 -1.75
C ILE A 39 3.09 -12.52 -2.20
N LEU A 40 1.91 -12.68 -2.79
CA LEU A 40 1.53 -13.86 -3.54
C LEU A 40 2.17 -13.81 -4.94
N TYR A 41 3.46 -14.14 -5.00
CA TYR A 41 4.24 -14.25 -6.23
C TYR A 41 4.47 -15.72 -6.58
N THR A 42 4.16 -16.11 -7.82
CA THR A 42 4.54 -17.42 -8.36
C THR A 42 5.30 -17.26 -9.67
N GLU A 43 6.27 -18.15 -9.88
CA GLU A 43 6.99 -18.30 -11.14
C GLU A 43 6.92 -19.77 -11.56
N GLU A 44 6.21 -20.03 -12.65
CA GLU A 44 5.94 -21.35 -13.20
C GLU A 44 6.85 -21.64 -14.42
N ALA A 45 6.83 -22.89 -14.87
CA ALA A 45 7.57 -23.32 -16.06
C ALA A 45 7.25 -22.43 -17.27
N GLY A 46 8.27 -22.12 -18.07
CA GLY A 46 8.13 -21.19 -19.20
C GLY A 46 8.13 -19.71 -18.82
N CYS A 47 8.65 -19.35 -17.64
CA CYS A 47 8.75 -17.97 -17.16
C CYS A 47 7.41 -17.27 -16.96
N PHE A 48 6.33 -18.05 -16.82
CA PHE A 48 5.02 -17.52 -16.49
C PHE A 48 5.04 -17.04 -15.04
N ARG A 49 4.76 -15.77 -14.82
CA ARG A 49 4.79 -15.15 -13.49
C ARG A 49 3.42 -14.60 -13.14
N ASN A 50 3.10 -14.67 -11.87
CA ASN A 50 1.86 -14.14 -11.33
C ASN A 50 2.15 -13.35 -10.05
N ILE A 51 1.55 -12.16 -9.95
CA ILE A 51 1.51 -11.38 -8.71
C ILE A 51 0.05 -11.09 -8.42
N THR A 52 -0.47 -11.69 -7.37
CA THR A 52 -1.88 -11.51 -6.98
C THR A 52 -2.02 -10.33 -6.02
N CYS A 53 -2.75 -9.29 -6.43
CA CYS A 53 -3.04 -8.10 -5.62
C CYS A 53 -4.52 -7.74 -5.63
N LEU A 54 -4.95 -6.97 -4.63
CA LEU A 54 -6.22 -6.25 -4.66
C LEU A 54 -6.08 -4.98 -5.50
N THR A 55 -7.08 -4.67 -6.33
CA THR A 55 -7.16 -3.34 -6.98
C THR A 55 -7.42 -2.27 -5.92
N TYR A 56 -6.45 -1.39 -5.64
CA TYR A 56 -6.58 -0.33 -4.64
C TYR A 56 -5.63 0.83 -4.89
N LYS A 57 -5.84 1.96 -4.21
CA LYS A 57 -4.96 3.14 -4.30
C LYS A 57 -3.50 2.86 -3.93
N TRP A 58 -3.21 1.73 -3.29
CA TRP A 58 -1.86 1.29 -2.93
C TRP A 58 -1.32 0.15 -3.79
N SER A 59 -2.07 -0.33 -4.78
CA SER A 59 -1.58 -1.26 -5.80
C SER A 59 -1.31 -0.48 -7.07
N TRP A 60 -0.03 -0.25 -7.37
CA TRP A 60 0.39 0.65 -8.45
C TRP A 60 1.81 0.34 -8.94
N VAL A 61 2.15 0.85 -10.12
CA VAL A 61 3.50 0.78 -10.71
C VAL A 61 3.99 2.20 -11.01
N ARG A 62 5.18 2.55 -10.53
CA ARG A 62 5.82 3.85 -10.82
C ARG A 62 6.84 3.69 -11.93
N PHE A 63 6.94 4.71 -12.78
CA PHE A 63 7.93 4.79 -13.86
C PHE A 63 8.48 6.22 -14.00
N ASN A 64 9.67 6.35 -14.59
CA ASN A 64 10.25 7.66 -14.92
C ASN A 64 10.01 8.02 -16.39
N TYR A 65 9.82 9.31 -16.68
CA TYR A 65 9.60 9.79 -18.05
C TYR A 65 10.82 9.66 -18.99
N ASN A 66 12.03 9.53 -18.44
CA ASN A 66 13.25 9.30 -19.23
C ASN A 66 13.46 7.83 -19.61
N GLU A 67 12.67 6.91 -19.05
CA GLU A 67 12.75 5.46 -19.27
C GLU A 67 11.41 4.89 -19.76
N THR A 68 10.65 5.69 -20.53
CA THR A 68 9.34 5.35 -21.10
C THR A 68 9.18 5.92 -22.49
N GLU A 69 8.31 5.29 -23.29
CA GLU A 69 7.82 5.76 -24.59
C GLU A 69 6.67 6.78 -24.46
N ILE A 70 6.22 7.07 -23.23
CA ILE A 70 5.18 8.07 -22.94
C ILE A 70 5.82 9.45 -22.80
N THR A 71 5.36 10.41 -23.60
CA THR A 71 5.79 11.81 -23.50
C THR A 71 5.40 12.41 -22.15
N ARG A 72 6.37 13.00 -21.46
CA ARG A 72 6.15 13.74 -20.21
C ARG A 72 5.15 14.89 -20.43
N PRO A 73 4.07 14.99 -19.63
CA PRO A 73 3.19 16.14 -19.67
C PRO A 73 3.95 17.43 -19.30
N VAL A 74 3.56 18.55 -19.90
CA VAL A 74 4.16 19.86 -19.62
C VAL A 74 4.02 20.16 -18.12
N ASN A 75 5.11 20.61 -17.48
CA ASN A 75 5.18 20.92 -16.04
C ASN A 75 4.93 19.74 -15.09
N ALA A 76 4.84 18.50 -15.57
CA ALA A 76 4.85 17.32 -14.72
C ALA A 76 6.20 17.17 -14.01
N THR A 77 6.25 16.47 -12.88
CA THR A 77 7.47 15.93 -12.28
C THR A 77 8.11 14.87 -13.19
N TYR A 78 9.23 14.28 -12.77
CA TYR A 78 10.00 13.35 -13.60
C TYR A 78 9.44 11.91 -13.64
N TRP A 79 8.34 11.63 -12.94
CA TRP A 79 7.75 10.30 -12.83
C TRP A 79 6.22 10.33 -12.97
N GLY A 80 5.65 9.15 -13.28
CA GLY A 80 4.22 8.86 -13.28
C GLY A 80 3.93 7.55 -12.52
N VAL A 81 2.67 7.34 -12.15
CA VAL A 81 2.21 6.15 -11.42
C VAL A 81 0.98 5.59 -12.13
N ALA A 82 1.06 4.35 -12.58
CA ALA A 82 -0.08 3.61 -13.10
C ALA A 82 -0.78 2.87 -11.95
N GLU A 83 -2.02 3.25 -11.64
CA GLU A 83 -2.81 2.63 -10.57
C GLU A 83 -3.71 1.49 -11.08
N THR A 84 -4.06 0.60 -10.16
CA THR A 84 -5.07 -0.45 -10.39
C THR A 84 -6.52 0.03 -10.22
N ILE A 85 -6.74 1.34 -10.05
CA ILE A 85 -8.06 1.96 -9.90
C ILE A 85 -8.16 3.26 -10.70
N ASP A 86 -9.37 3.65 -11.07
CA ASP A 86 -9.64 5.00 -11.61
C ASP A 86 -9.71 6.01 -10.45
N THR A 87 -8.65 6.81 -10.27
CA THR A 87 -8.58 7.81 -9.20
C THR A 87 -9.50 9.01 -9.39
N THR A 88 -10.19 9.14 -10.55
CA THR A 88 -11.14 10.24 -10.82
C THR A 88 -12.57 9.91 -10.42
N LYS A 89 -12.88 8.64 -10.17
CA LYS A 89 -14.16 8.26 -9.61
C LYS A 89 -14.03 8.30 -8.07
N PRO A 90 -15.10 8.66 -7.34
CA PRO A 90 -15.15 8.32 -5.92
C PRO A 90 -14.86 6.83 -5.79
N ALA A 91 -14.24 6.42 -4.68
CA ALA A 91 -13.86 5.04 -4.43
C ALA A 91 -15.11 4.13 -4.49
N GLU A 92 -15.52 3.75 -5.70
CA GLU A 92 -16.36 2.60 -5.90
C GLU A 92 -15.55 1.41 -5.36
N PRO A 93 -16.19 0.42 -4.71
CA PRO A 93 -15.54 -0.78 -4.21
C PRO A 93 -15.08 -1.68 -5.37
N GLN A 94 -14.33 -1.14 -6.32
CA GLN A 94 -13.66 -1.89 -7.38
C GLN A 94 -12.41 -2.49 -6.75
N LYS A 95 -12.62 -3.59 -6.03
CA LYS A 95 -11.59 -4.40 -5.39
C LYS A 95 -11.66 -5.83 -5.91
N SER A 96 -11.34 -5.99 -7.19
CA SER A 96 -11.09 -7.31 -7.76
C SER A 96 -9.69 -7.77 -7.39
N ILE A 97 -9.51 -9.08 -7.31
CA ILE A 97 -8.19 -9.68 -7.31
C ILE A 97 -7.67 -9.59 -8.74
N VAL A 98 -6.48 -9.03 -8.92
CA VAL A 98 -5.81 -8.90 -10.22
C VAL A 98 -4.44 -9.55 -10.18
N ASN A 99 -4.06 -10.17 -11.29
CA ASN A 99 -2.68 -10.50 -11.57
C ASN A 99 -1.99 -9.25 -12.17
N LEU A 100 -1.02 -8.66 -11.47
CA LEU A 100 -0.35 -7.44 -11.97
C LEU A 100 0.36 -7.64 -13.31
N PHE A 101 0.86 -8.86 -13.58
CA PHE A 101 1.48 -9.18 -14.86
C PHE A 101 0.51 -8.99 -16.02
N GLU A 102 -0.71 -9.52 -15.87
CA GLU A 102 -1.74 -9.43 -16.89
C GLU A 102 -2.33 -8.02 -16.97
N PHE A 103 -2.57 -7.43 -15.79
CA PHE A 103 -3.25 -6.14 -15.63
C PHE A 103 -2.44 -4.98 -16.25
N PHE A 104 -1.15 -4.88 -15.92
CA PHE A 104 -0.27 -3.86 -16.47
C PHE A 104 0.52 -4.32 -17.70
N GLY A 105 0.33 -5.58 -18.14
CA GLY A 105 1.12 -6.15 -19.23
C GLY A 105 2.61 -6.11 -18.91
N MET A 106 3.01 -6.63 -17.75
CA MET A 106 4.41 -6.63 -17.33
C MET A 106 5.19 -7.59 -18.21
N ILE A 107 6.24 -7.06 -18.83
CA ILE A 107 7.16 -7.83 -19.68
C ILE A 107 8.59 -7.59 -19.22
N CYS A 108 9.44 -8.58 -19.49
CA CYS A 108 10.87 -8.42 -19.34
C CYS A 108 11.51 -8.36 -20.73
N GLU A 109 12.36 -7.35 -20.93
CA GLU A 109 13.09 -7.14 -22.16
C GLU A 109 14.45 -6.52 -21.82
N ASN A 110 15.52 -6.96 -22.48
CA ASN A 110 16.87 -6.42 -22.26
C ASN A 110 17.30 -6.41 -20.78
N ASN A 111 16.94 -7.45 -20.02
CA ASN A 111 17.26 -7.60 -18.59
C ASN A 111 16.62 -6.51 -17.69
N ASP A 112 15.51 -5.90 -18.13
CA ASP A 112 14.74 -4.93 -17.37
C ASP A 112 13.23 -5.20 -17.49
N TRP A 113 12.47 -4.70 -16.51
CA TRP A 113 11.01 -4.87 -16.43
C TRP A 113 10.27 -3.65 -16.91
N TYR A 114 9.22 -3.87 -17.69
CA TYR A 114 8.37 -2.83 -18.28
C TYR A 114 6.90 -3.14 -18.08
N ILE A 115 6.06 -2.11 -17.95
CA ILE A 115 4.61 -2.21 -18.16
C ILE A 115 4.26 -1.77 -19.58
N THR A 116 3.19 -2.34 -20.13
CA THR A 116 2.71 -2.06 -21.50
C THR A 116 1.22 -1.79 -21.59
N LYS A 117 0.48 -1.95 -20.49
CA LYS A 117 -0.95 -1.63 -20.42
C LYS A 117 -1.20 -0.60 -19.33
N TYR A 118 -2.18 0.27 -19.58
CA TYR A 118 -2.59 1.33 -18.66
C TYR A 118 -4.11 1.32 -18.52
N PRO A 119 -4.73 0.30 -17.90
CA PRO A 119 -6.18 0.13 -17.89
C PRO A 119 -6.95 1.38 -17.44
N TYR A 120 -6.38 2.14 -16.48
CA TYR A 120 -6.95 3.40 -15.98
C TYR A 120 -6.12 4.65 -16.33
N GLY A 121 -5.09 4.49 -17.16
CA GLY A 121 -4.09 5.53 -17.39
C GLY A 121 -3.02 5.58 -16.29
N PHE A 122 -2.54 6.78 -15.98
CA PHE A 122 -1.58 7.00 -14.89
C PHE A 122 -1.75 8.39 -14.28
N SER A 123 -1.47 8.51 -12.99
CA SER A 123 -1.34 9.79 -12.31
C SER A 123 0.06 10.38 -12.41
N TYR A 124 0.14 11.70 -12.38
CA TYR A 124 1.40 12.44 -12.37
C TYR A 124 1.24 13.72 -11.56
N VAL A 125 2.35 14.15 -10.98
CA VAL A 125 2.38 15.34 -10.13
C VAL A 125 2.82 16.53 -10.96
N GLN A 126 2.14 17.68 -10.83
CA GLN A 126 2.66 18.98 -11.29
C GLN A 126 2.93 19.88 -10.09
N SER A 127 4.01 20.65 -10.17
CA SER A 127 4.28 21.73 -9.22
C SER A 127 4.03 23.06 -9.92
N ASN A 128 3.02 23.79 -9.46
CA ASN A 128 2.94 25.23 -9.70
C ASN A 128 3.50 25.91 -8.45
N GLY A 129 4.13 27.08 -8.51
CA GLY A 129 4.85 27.68 -7.37
C GLY A 129 4.05 27.89 -6.07
N THR A 130 2.75 27.57 -6.04
CA THR A 130 1.84 27.60 -4.90
C THR A 130 1.54 26.23 -4.27
N GLY A 131 1.93 25.12 -4.90
CA GLY A 131 1.64 23.79 -4.37
C GLY A 131 1.94 22.63 -5.32
N THR A 132 1.65 21.42 -4.84
CA THR A 132 1.84 20.17 -5.58
C THR A 132 0.47 19.54 -5.82
N TYR A 133 0.14 19.27 -7.08
CA TYR A 133 -1.19 18.77 -7.47
C TYR A 133 -1.04 17.48 -8.28
N VAL A 134 -1.93 16.51 -8.01
CA VAL A 134 -1.99 15.23 -8.73
C VAL A 134 -2.98 15.37 -9.89
N TYR A 135 -2.52 15.03 -11.09
CA TYR A 135 -3.31 15.00 -12.32
C TYR A 135 -3.38 13.58 -12.85
N LEU A 136 -4.46 13.25 -13.59
CA LEU A 136 -4.60 11.96 -14.25
C LEU A 136 -4.48 12.12 -15.77
N MET A 137 -3.67 11.29 -16.40
CA MET A 137 -3.70 11.06 -17.84
C MET A 137 -4.51 9.79 -18.10
N LYS A 138 -5.70 9.93 -18.67
CA LYS A 138 -6.57 8.79 -19.01
C LYS A 138 -6.05 8.06 -20.25
N ASN A 139 -6.20 6.73 -20.26
CA ASN A 139 -5.95 5.90 -21.43
C ASN A 139 -7.16 5.91 -22.38
N ASN A 140 -7.43 7.05 -23.01
CA ASN A 140 -8.55 7.16 -23.94
C ASN A 140 -8.24 6.33 -25.21
N ASN A 141 -9.19 5.48 -25.62
CA ASN A 141 -9.07 4.66 -26.83
C ASN A 141 -7.78 3.82 -26.90
N GLU A 142 -7.25 3.36 -25.76
CA GLU A 142 -6.05 2.52 -25.69
C GLU A 142 -4.76 3.18 -26.25
N GLU A 143 -4.71 4.51 -26.34
CA GLU A 143 -3.57 5.27 -26.89
C GLU A 143 -2.25 5.09 -26.11
N LEU A 144 -2.33 4.66 -24.85
CA LEU A 144 -1.17 4.36 -24.01
C LEU A 144 -0.77 2.88 -24.11
N ASP A 145 -1.68 1.99 -24.50
CA ASP A 145 -1.41 0.56 -24.54
C ASP A 145 -0.40 0.23 -25.66
N GLY A 146 0.50 -0.70 -25.35
CA GLY A 146 1.66 -1.03 -26.17
C GLY A 146 2.87 -0.11 -25.94
N LYS A 147 2.70 1.07 -25.33
CA LYS A 147 3.85 1.92 -24.94
C LYS A 147 4.55 1.34 -23.73
N LYS A 148 5.88 1.20 -23.81
CA LYS A 148 6.68 0.65 -22.72
C LYS A 148 7.04 1.73 -21.70
N SER A 149 6.85 1.43 -20.43
CA SER A 149 7.47 2.18 -19.33
C SER A 149 8.24 1.26 -18.42
N LYS A 150 9.52 1.55 -18.19
CA LYS A 150 10.35 0.77 -17.29
C LYS A 150 9.83 0.90 -15.86
N ILE A 151 9.68 -0.24 -15.18
CA ILE A 151 9.25 -0.31 -13.79
C ILE A 151 10.37 0.27 -12.93
N LEU A 152 10.12 1.42 -12.30
CA LEU A 152 11.04 1.96 -11.29
C LEU A 152 10.85 1.18 -9.99
N VAL A 153 9.63 1.23 -9.45
CA VAL A 153 9.18 0.52 -8.26
C VAL A 153 7.69 0.23 -8.36
N TRP A 154 7.19 -0.73 -7.60
CA TRP A 154 5.77 -1.08 -7.58
C TRP A 154 5.30 -1.44 -6.17
N ASN A 155 3.99 -1.31 -5.95
CA ASN A 155 3.31 -1.75 -4.75
C ASN A 155 2.18 -2.72 -5.08
N CYS A 156 1.86 -3.58 -4.13
CA CYS A 156 0.79 -4.56 -4.24
C CYS A 156 0.05 -4.70 -2.92
N MET A 157 -1.23 -4.32 -2.86
CA MET A 157 -2.06 -4.63 -1.70
C MET A 157 -2.35 -6.15 -1.68
N PRO A 158 -1.85 -6.91 -0.70
CA PRO A 158 -2.04 -8.35 -0.68
C PRO A 158 -3.50 -8.70 -0.34
N PRO A 159 -4.07 -9.78 -0.93
CA PRO A 159 -5.44 -10.21 -0.63
C PRO A 159 -5.66 -10.60 0.84
N SER A 160 -4.63 -11.08 1.53
CA SER A 160 -4.68 -11.48 2.94
C SER A 160 -5.01 -10.33 3.90
N TRP A 161 -4.86 -9.08 3.48
CA TRP A 161 -5.31 -7.93 4.27
C TRP A 161 -6.84 -7.92 4.49
N CYS A 162 -7.60 -8.71 3.73
CA CYS A 162 -9.03 -8.89 3.97
C CYS A 162 -9.41 -9.96 4.99
N GLU A 163 -8.43 -10.64 5.62
CA GLU A 163 -8.67 -11.69 6.62
C GLU A 163 -8.49 -11.19 8.07
N CYS A 164 -8.44 -9.88 8.26
CA CYS A 164 -8.11 -9.29 9.55
C CYS A 164 -9.27 -9.36 10.54
N PRO A 165 -8.98 -9.57 11.85
CA PRO A 165 -10.01 -9.45 12.89
C PRO A 165 -10.70 -8.08 12.83
N GLY A 166 -11.96 -8.01 13.27
CA GLY A 166 -12.72 -6.76 13.24
C GLY A 166 -11.98 -5.65 13.99
N LEU A 167 -11.66 -4.54 13.30
CA LEU A 167 -10.88 -3.46 13.93
C LEU A 167 -11.61 -2.85 15.14
N LEU A 168 -12.96 -2.85 15.13
CA LEU A 168 -13.77 -2.41 16.27
C LEU A 168 -13.54 -3.21 17.56
N ASP A 169 -12.97 -4.42 17.50
CA ASP A 169 -12.56 -5.17 18.70
C ASP A 169 -11.44 -4.46 19.47
N LYS A 170 -10.70 -3.56 18.80
CA LYS A 170 -9.68 -2.69 19.40
C LYS A 170 -10.25 -1.37 19.91
N PHE A 171 -11.55 -1.10 19.76
CA PHE A 171 -12.14 0.16 20.22
C PHE A 171 -12.26 0.18 21.75
N LYS A 172 -11.76 1.26 22.37
CA LYS A 172 -11.87 1.55 23.80
C LYS A 172 -12.94 2.63 24.02
N GLY A 173 -14.17 2.18 24.23
CA GLY A 173 -15.33 2.98 24.61
C GLY A 173 -16.47 2.08 25.09
N ASP A 174 -17.50 2.68 25.69
CA ASP A 174 -18.60 1.93 26.32
C ASP A 174 -19.56 1.30 25.29
N ASP A 175 -19.63 1.84 24.08
CA ASP A 175 -20.50 1.35 23.00
C ASP A 175 -19.86 1.60 21.62
N ASN A 176 -19.49 0.51 20.92
CA ASN A 176 -18.91 0.59 19.58
C ASN A 176 -19.93 1.00 18.50
N SER A 177 -21.24 0.92 18.78
CA SER A 177 -22.31 1.33 17.84
C SER A 177 -22.42 2.86 17.68
N SER A 178 -21.77 3.59 18.59
CA SER A 178 -21.66 5.05 18.51
C SER A 178 -20.61 5.51 17.52
N VAL A 179 -19.62 4.66 17.21
CA VAL A 179 -18.55 4.98 16.26
C VAL A 179 -19.10 5.02 14.85
N LEU A 180 -18.82 6.11 14.13
CA LEU A 180 -19.08 6.21 12.71
C LEU A 180 -18.06 5.33 11.96
N TYR A 181 -18.32 4.04 11.98
CA TYR A 181 -17.55 2.98 11.35
C TYR A 181 -18.29 2.52 10.09
N THR A 182 -17.63 2.62 8.95
CA THR A 182 -18.04 1.87 7.77
C THR A 182 -16.92 0.92 7.39
N GLU A 183 -17.30 -0.34 7.25
CA GLU A 183 -16.50 -1.34 6.57
C GLU A 183 -17.18 -1.58 5.25
N GLU A 184 -16.62 -0.97 4.22
CA GLU A 184 -17.10 -1.14 2.86
C GLU A 184 -16.35 -2.30 2.21
N ASP A 185 -16.96 -2.85 1.17
CA ASP A 185 -16.42 -3.99 0.43
C ASP A 185 -14.95 -3.77 0.05
N GLY A 186 -14.16 -4.80 0.31
CA GLY A 186 -12.72 -4.82 0.12
C GLY A 186 -11.94 -4.01 1.16
N CYS A 187 -12.35 -4.05 2.43
CA CYS A 187 -11.44 -3.74 3.55
C CYS A 187 -11.03 -2.26 3.59
N VAL A 188 -11.91 -1.39 3.07
CA VAL A 188 -11.86 0.05 3.30
C VAL A 188 -12.58 0.31 4.59
N ILE A 189 -11.80 0.51 5.65
CA ILE A 189 -12.33 0.90 6.94
C ILE A 189 -12.29 2.42 7.02
N ASN A 190 -13.45 3.02 7.24
CA ASN A 190 -13.56 4.43 7.59
C ASN A 190 -14.00 4.52 9.04
N ILE A 191 -13.21 5.24 9.85
CA ILE A 191 -13.53 5.51 11.25
C ILE A 191 -13.57 7.02 11.40
N THR A 192 -14.75 7.61 11.36
CA THR A 192 -14.87 9.05 11.49
C THR A 192 -14.85 9.44 12.97
N CYS A 193 -13.82 10.19 13.36
CA CYS A 193 -13.60 10.68 14.71
C CYS A 193 -13.38 12.19 14.70
N LYS A 194 -13.78 12.88 15.76
CA LYS A 194 -13.27 14.23 16.06
C LYS A 194 -11.86 14.12 16.59
N ALA A 195 -10.93 14.84 15.99
CA ALA A 195 -9.57 14.90 16.53
C ALA A 195 -9.59 15.51 17.96
N SER A 196 -8.90 14.85 18.90
CA SER A 196 -8.88 15.24 20.32
C SER A 196 -7.64 14.72 21.00
N TYR A 197 -6.96 15.58 21.76
CA TYR A 197 -5.68 15.25 22.42
C TYR A 197 -5.81 14.11 23.44
N ASN A 198 -6.90 14.10 24.20
CA ASN A 198 -7.10 13.15 25.30
C ASN A 198 -8.08 12.02 24.98
N SER A 199 -8.83 12.14 23.90
CA SER A 199 -9.99 11.27 23.65
C SER A 199 -9.99 10.60 22.28
N THR A 200 -9.11 11.03 21.35
CA THR A 200 -8.95 10.38 20.05
C THR A 200 -7.48 10.07 19.83
N PHE A 201 -7.12 8.80 20.00
CA PHE A 201 -5.72 8.35 19.94
C PHE A 201 -5.64 6.85 19.72
N VAL A 202 -4.47 6.36 19.32
CA VAL A 202 -4.16 4.93 19.23
C VAL A 202 -3.17 4.57 20.34
N GLY A 203 -3.56 3.68 21.25
CA GLY A 203 -2.73 3.18 22.33
C GLY A 203 -1.98 1.92 21.94
N PHE A 204 -0.72 1.81 22.36
CA PHE A 204 0.17 0.71 22.02
C PHE A 204 1.23 0.48 23.11
N ASN A 205 1.95 -0.64 23.01
CA ASN A 205 3.14 -0.90 23.82
C ASN A 205 4.41 -0.66 23.00
N PHE A 206 5.45 -0.07 23.58
CA PHE A 206 6.72 0.14 22.88
C PHE A 206 7.43 -1.18 22.52
N THR A 207 7.19 -2.26 23.27
CA THR A 207 7.72 -3.59 22.92
C THR A 207 7.13 -4.18 21.64
N ASP A 208 5.94 -3.72 21.25
CA ASP A 208 5.21 -4.19 20.07
C ASP A 208 5.28 -3.16 18.93
N SER A 209 6.37 -2.37 18.91
CA SER A 209 6.58 -1.23 18.02
C SER A 209 8.02 -1.15 17.54
N GLU A 210 8.21 -0.69 16.30
CA GLU A 210 9.51 -0.32 15.73
C GLU A 210 10.00 1.07 16.18
N ILE A 211 9.19 1.80 16.96
CA ILE A 211 9.57 3.05 17.58
C ILE A 211 10.49 2.76 18.78
N PRO A 212 11.67 3.40 18.86
CA PRO A 212 12.56 3.23 19.99
C PRO A 212 11.87 3.61 21.30
N ARG A 213 11.94 2.73 22.30
CA ARG A 213 11.43 3.00 23.65
C ARG A 213 12.28 4.11 24.32
N PRO A 214 11.66 5.21 24.81
CA PRO A 214 12.38 6.21 25.60
C PRO A 214 12.97 5.62 26.88
N ALA A 215 14.21 5.98 27.21
CA ALA A 215 14.95 5.40 28.33
C ALA A 215 14.36 5.77 29.70
N ASP A 216 13.69 6.91 29.78
CA ASP A 216 13.11 7.50 30.99
C ASP A 216 11.62 7.15 31.18
N ILE A 217 11.03 6.36 30.28
CA ILE A 217 9.61 6.04 30.32
C ILE A 217 9.22 5.29 31.59
N ALA A 218 8.13 5.71 32.24
CA ALA A 218 7.64 5.08 33.47
C ALA A 218 7.02 3.71 33.21
N ASP A 219 6.20 3.61 32.14
CA ASP A 219 5.48 2.40 31.76
C ASP A 219 5.76 2.03 30.31
N ASN A 220 5.58 0.76 29.91
CA ASN A 220 5.80 0.32 28.53
C ASN A 220 4.72 0.80 27.53
N TYR A 221 4.08 1.95 27.78
CA TYR A 221 2.87 2.39 27.11
C TYR A 221 3.08 3.71 26.37
N GLY A 222 2.61 3.76 25.12
CA GLY A 222 2.60 4.94 24.26
C GLY A 222 1.22 5.20 23.64
N ALA A 223 1.00 6.43 23.20
CA ALA A 223 -0.20 6.80 22.45
C ALA A 223 0.15 7.68 21.23
N ALA A 224 -0.26 7.26 20.03
CA ALA A 224 -0.20 8.11 18.84
C ALA A 224 -1.37 9.10 18.84
N LEU A 225 -1.06 10.38 18.66
CA LEU A 225 -2.01 11.48 18.85
C LEU A 225 -2.61 11.98 17.53
N THR A 226 -3.84 12.50 17.60
CA THR A 226 -4.49 13.18 16.45
C THR A 226 -4.32 14.70 16.44
N VAL A 227 -3.83 15.26 17.55
CA VAL A 227 -3.48 16.68 17.70
C VAL A 227 -2.24 16.78 18.58
N GLY A 228 -1.37 17.75 18.27
CA GLY A 228 -0.24 18.09 19.13
C GLY A 228 -0.67 18.94 20.35
N ASP A 229 0.29 19.28 21.22
CA ASP A 229 0.06 20.07 22.45
C ASP A 229 -0.47 21.50 22.19
N GLN A 230 -0.52 21.94 20.93
CA GLN A 230 -1.10 23.21 20.52
C GLN A 230 -2.24 22.98 19.53
N GLN A 231 -3.44 23.39 19.98
CA GLN A 231 -4.65 23.70 19.20
C GLN A 231 -5.77 22.64 19.21
N PRO A 232 -7.01 23.02 19.61
CA PRO A 232 -8.17 22.15 19.59
C PRO A 232 -8.76 22.12 18.17
N ASN A 233 -8.10 21.44 17.23
CA ASN A 233 -8.73 21.19 15.94
C ASN A 233 -9.75 20.07 16.13
N LEU A 234 -11.01 20.47 16.33
CA LEU A 234 -12.21 19.60 16.34
C LEU A 234 -12.63 19.21 14.92
N SER A 235 -11.67 18.94 14.02
CA SER A 235 -11.98 18.47 12.68
C SER A 235 -12.34 16.99 12.72
N ASP A 236 -13.34 16.61 11.93
CA ASP A 236 -13.61 15.21 11.66
C ASP A 236 -12.46 14.64 10.82
N ILE A 237 -11.92 13.52 11.26
CA ILE A 237 -10.82 12.80 10.63
C ILE A 237 -11.24 11.35 10.41
N ASN A 238 -10.77 10.75 9.31
CA ASN A 238 -10.79 9.31 9.16
C ASN A 238 -9.57 8.73 9.90
N LEU A 239 -9.79 8.14 11.07
CA LEU A 239 -8.74 7.62 11.95
C LEU A 239 -7.87 6.57 11.26
N PHE A 240 -8.49 5.75 10.40
CA PHE A 240 -7.84 4.69 9.65
C PHE A 240 -6.78 5.28 8.70
N GLU A 241 -7.17 6.26 7.89
CA GLU A 241 -6.26 6.93 6.96
C GLU A 241 -5.25 7.84 7.67
N TYR A 242 -5.69 8.52 8.73
CA TYR A 242 -4.87 9.45 9.50
C TYR A 242 -3.62 8.78 10.09
N PHE A 243 -3.79 7.61 10.71
CA PHE A 243 -2.68 6.83 11.27
C PHE A 243 -2.07 5.82 10.29
N GLY A 244 -2.57 5.76 9.05
CA GLY A 244 -2.12 4.76 8.08
C GLY A 244 -2.27 3.34 8.65
N MET A 245 -3.48 3.04 9.15
CA MET A 245 -3.76 1.73 9.72
C MET A 245 -3.65 0.66 8.64
N ILE A 246 -2.89 -0.39 8.96
CA ILE A 246 -2.70 -1.56 8.11
C ILE A 246 -2.96 -2.80 8.94
N CYS A 247 -3.27 -3.90 8.28
CA CYS A 247 -3.25 -5.20 8.93
C CYS A 247 -2.32 -6.14 8.19
N GLU A 248 -1.51 -6.81 8.98
CA GLU A 248 -0.45 -7.70 8.55
C GLU A 248 -0.48 -8.89 9.53
N ASN A 249 -0.45 -10.13 9.01
CA ASN A 249 -0.46 -11.33 9.85
C ASN A 249 -1.61 -11.39 10.88
N GLN A 250 -2.83 -10.98 10.47
CA GLN A 250 -4.03 -10.93 11.33
C GLN A 250 -3.93 -9.96 12.53
N GLU A 251 -3.00 -9.01 12.48
CA GLU A 251 -2.83 -8.01 13.52
C GLU A 251 -2.87 -6.60 12.93
N TRP A 252 -3.45 -5.66 13.67
CA TRP A 252 -3.57 -4.27 13.24
C TRP A 252 -2.35 -3.44 13.68
N TYR A 253 -1.85 -2.60 12.78
CA TYR A 253 -0.73 -1.70 13.00
C TYR A 253 -1.08 -0.28 12.53
N ILE A 254 -0.40 0.72 13.09
CA ILE A 254 -0.31 2.07 12.52
C ILE A 254 1.08 2.30 11.92
N THR A 255 1.15 3.18 10.93
CA THR A 255 2.40 3.50 10.20
C THR A 255 2.65 5.00 10.06
N LYS A 256 1.69 5.85 10.46
CA LYS A 256 1.83 7.30 10.45
C LYS A 256 1.63 7.86 11.85
N TYR A 257 2.36 8.91 12.17
CA TYR A 257 2.32 9.57 13.48
C TYR A 257 2.23 11.09 13.30
N PRO A 258 1.17 11.63 12.68
CA PRO A 258 1.18 13.03 12.22
C PRO A 258 1.32 14.05 13.35
N SER A 259 0.91 13.70 14.58
CA SER A 259 1.07 14.55 15.77
C SER A 259 2.09 13.98 16.78
N GLY A 260 2.87 12.97 16.39
CA GLY A 260 3.83 12.29 17.25
C GLY A 260 3.20 11.29 18.23
N VAL A 261 4.06 10.83 19.14
CA VAL A 261 3.78 9.80 20.16
C VAL A 261 3.92 10.39 21.55
N ARG A 262 2.88 10.21 22.35
CA ARG A 262 2.81 10.59 23.76
C ARG A 262 3.27 9.45 24.66
N TYR A 263 4.09 9.76 25.66
CA TYR A 263 4.43 8.84 26.75
C TYR A 263 4.51 9.58 28.09
N GLY A 264 4.47 8.83 29.20
CA GLY A 264 4.64 9.36 30.55
C GLY A 264 5.96 8.93 31.17
N ASN A 265 6.59 9.82 31.92
CA ASN A 265 7.71 9.50 32.81
C ASN A 265 7.40 9.98 34.24
N ALA A 266 8.38 9.85 35.16
CA ALA A 266 8.22 10.27 36.56
C ALA A 266 7.93 11.78 36.76
N THR A 267 8.21 12.61 35.75
CA THR A 267 8.12 14.08 35.82
C THR A 267 6.91 14.66 35.07
N GLY A 268 6.27 13.88 34.20
CA GLY A 268 5.12 14.36 33.43
C GLY A 268 4.86 13.56 32.15
N VAL A 269 4.18 14.22 31.20
CA VAL A 269 3.78 13.68 29.91
C VAL A 269 4.54 14.40 28.81
N PHE A 270 5.07 13.64 27.85
CA PHE A 270 5.95 14.12 26.80
C PHE A 270 5.48 13.62 25.43
N VAL A 271 5.76 14.40 24.38
CA VAL A 271 5.48 14.04 22.98
C VAL A 271 6.78 14.02 22.19
N ILE A 272 6.99 12.96 21.41
CA ILE A 272 8.17 12.74 20.55
C ILE A 272 7.76 12.40 19.11
N GLY A 273 8.67 12.59 18.16
CA GLY A 273 8.44 12.21 16.76
C GLY A 273 7.41 13.06 16.00
N SER A 274 7.05 14.24 16.51
CA SER A 274 6.12 15.18 15.84
C SER A 274 6.67 15.82 14.56
N ASN A 275 7.95 15.59 14.26
CA ASN A 275 8.63 15.98 13.03
C ASN A 275 8.51 14.94 11.90
N GLY A 276 7.73 13.86 12.10
CA GLY A 276 7.54 12.77 11.12
C GLY A 276 8.64 11.71 11.14
N GLU A 277 9.57 11.75 12.10
CA GLU A 277 10.68 10.77 12.21
C GLU A 277 10.20 9.30 12.30
N PHE A 278 8.98 9.08 12.80
CA PHE A 278 8.42 7.75 12.97
C PHE A 278 7.52 7.30 11.82
N ASP A 279 7.25 8.14 10.82
CA ASP A 279 6.43 7.73 9.67
C ASP A 279 7.11 6.59 8.90
N GLY A 280 6.34 5.54 8.62
CA GLY A 280 6.80 4.28 8.04
C GLY A 280 7.14 3.20 9.09
N LYS A 281 7.32 3.54 10.37
CA LYS A 281 7.53 2.55 11.44
C LYS A 281 6.23 1.86 11.83
N LYS A 282 6.24 0.54 11.90
CA LYS A 282 5.08 -0.25 12.35
C LYS A 282 4.93 -0.23 13.87
N THR A 283 3.71 0.00 14.33
CA THR A 283 3.33 -0.12 15.75
C THR A 283 2.03 -0.88 15.87
N LYS A 284 2.04 -1.98 16.64
CA LYS A 284 0.86 -2.80 16.85
C LYS A 284 -0.20 -2.04 17.65
N ILE A 285 -1.45 -2.10 17.19
CA ILE A 285 -2.59 -1.48 17.86
C ILE A 285 -3.03 -2.37 19.03
N ASN A 286 -2.89 -1.84 20.24
CA ASN A 286 -3.51 -2.45 21.43
C ASN A 286 -4.97 -2.04 21.51
N TYR A 287 -5.24 -0.75 21.37
CA TYR A 287 -6.58 -0.19 21.30
C TYR A 287 -6.58 1.18 20.64
N PHE A 288 -7.74 1.68 20.24
CA PHE A 288 -7.93 3.08 19.87
C PHE A 288 -9.14 3.66 20.57
N SER A 289 -9.11 4.97 20.79
CA SER A 289 -10.25 5.74 21.29
C SER A 289 -10.64 6.78 20.25
N CYS A 290 -11.93 7.11 20.20
CA CYS A 290 -12.53 7.95 19.18
C CYS A 290 -13.64 8.79 19.80
N VAL A 291 -13.53 10.12 19.70
CA VAL A 291 -14.66 11.01 19.95
C VAL A 291 -15.56 10.98 18.71
N THR A 292 -16.80 10.53 18.86
CA THR A 292 -17.72 10.39 17.74
C THR A 292 -18.36 11.75 17.40
N PRO A 293 -18.40 12.16 16.12
CA PRO A 293 -19.19 13.32 15.71
C PRO A 293 -20.69 13.09 16.00
N PRO A 294 -21.48 14.16 16.23
CA PRO A 294 -22.93 14.03 16.31
C PRO A 294 -23.52 13.50 14.99
N LYS A 295 -24.52 12.63 15.08
CA LYS A 295 -25.29 12.11 13.93
C LYS A 295 -26.18 13.19 13.31
#